data_AF-A0A8J1VU94-F1
#
_entry.id   AF-A0A8J1VU94-F1
#
_cell.length_a   1.000
_cell.length_b   1.000
_cell.length_c   1.000
_cell.angle_alpha   90.00
_cell.angle_beta   90.00
_cell.angle_gamma   90.00
#
_symmetry.space_group_name_H-M   'P 1'
#
loop_
_entity.id
_entity.type
_entity.pdbx_description
1 polymer ?
#
loop_
_entity_poly.entity_id
_entity_poly.type
_entity_poly.pdbx_seq_one_letter_code
_entity_poly.pdbx_strand_id
1 'polypeptide(L)'
;MAHSTSDQPILALEDLSSATSLTSLLALLFEPSPPLQTLLVPSVLLRLTSRTEPPESYNKLVDICVEIAEDLTWEQKAEFLSGHPMIGEVTGMSAMSNKEQNAVTATPKVVLDRLSHLNELYCIIYPGLRYITFVNGRSRTAIVPEFEGVLGLPISPQPMPEGFPTSEPDVDSDGVKRMVKDRDSVQWRRECERGLADVWRIGRARLAGLGLE
;
A
#
# COMPACT_ATOMS: atom_id res chain seq x y z
N MET A 1 -17.64 25.04 -10.64
CA MET A 1 -17.28 25.42 -9.26
C MET A 1 -16.06 24.60 -8.87
N ALA A 2 -14.88 25.21 -8.93
CA ALA A 2 -13.62 24.56 -8.58
C ALA A 2 -13.61 24.27 -7.07
N HIS A 3 -13.49 23.00 -6.69
CA HIS A 3 -13.30 22.63 -5.29
C HIS A 3 -11.85 22.87 -4.90
N SER A 4 -11.65 23.68 -3.85
CA SER A 4 -10.39 23.93 -3.17
C SER A 4 -9.58 22.65 -2.99
N THR A 5 -8.40 22.63 -3.60
CA THR A 5 -7.27 21.89 -3.06
C THR A 5 -7.03 22.37 -1.64
N SER A 6 -7.10 21.44 -0.68
CA SER A 6 -6.68 21.66 0.70
C SER A 6 -5.27 22.25 0.69
N ASP A 7 -5.16 23.52 1.08
CA ASP A 7 -3.94 24.30 1.22
C ASP A 7 -3.16 23.80 2.45
N GLN A 8 -2.61 22.59 2.37
CA GLN A 8 -1.59 22.15 3.33
C GLN A 8 -0.30 22.87 2.91
N PRO A 9 0.34 23.65 3.80
CA PRO A 9 1.59 24.30 3.46
C PRO A 9 2.60 23.24 3.04
N ILE A 10 3.21 23.44 1.87
CA ILE A 10 4.28 22.58 1.37
C ILE A 10 5.44 22.69 2.38
N LEU A 11 5.75 21.59 3.07
CA LEU A 11 6.84 21.52 4.03
C LEU A 11 8.17 21.59 3.29
N ALA A 12 9.00 22.59 3.58
CA ALA A 12 10.32 22.71 2.96
C ALA A 12 11.22 21.55 3.42
N LEU A 13 12.19 21.16 2.59
CA LEU A 13 13.05 19.99 2.86
C LEU A 13 13.90 20.20 4.12
N GLU A 14 14.30 21.44 4.40
CA GLU A 14 15.00 21.85 5.62
C GLU A 14 14.18 21.62 6.90
N ASP A 15 12.85 21.64 6.83
CA ASP A 15 11.98 21.45 7.99
C ASP A 15 11.80 19.98 8.37
N LEU A 16 12.24 19.06 7.52
CA LEU A 16 12.07 17.60 7.71
C LEU A 16 13.01 17.00 8.75
N SER A 17 13.92 17.77 9.33
CA SER A 17 14.67 17.38 10.53
C SER A 17 13.82 17.49 11.81
N SER A 18 12.58 17.97 11.73
CA SER A 18 11.60 17.93 12.82
C SER A 18 10.76 16.66 12.74
N ALA A 19 10.63 15.95 13.86
CA ALA A 19 9.81 14.75 13.94
C ALA A 19 8.36 14.99 13.50
N THR A 20 7.78 16.14 13.86
CA THR A 20 6.39 16.49 13.52
C THR A 20 6.22 16.67 12.01
N SER A 21 7.07 17.50 11.38
CA SER A 21 7.02 17.78 9.94
C SER A 21 7.26 16.50 9.13
N LEU A 22 8.26 15.71 9.52
CA LEU A 22 8.56 14.43 8.88
C LEU A 22 7.38 13.46 9.00
N THR A 23 6.79 13.33 10.19
CA THR A 23 5.63 12.46 10.41
C THR A 23 4.46 12.88 9.52
N SER A 24 4.15 14.18 9.47
CA SER A 24 3.05 14.70 8.65
C SER A 24 3.27 14.40 7.16
N LEU A 25 4.48 14.61 6.65
CA LEU A 25 4.80 14.30 5.25
C LEU A 25 4.74 12.80 4.98
N LEU A 26 5.42 11.97 5.77
CA LEU A 26 5.45 10.53 5.52
C LEU A 26 4.07 9.87 5.70
N ALA A 27 3.22 10.40 6.58
CA ALA A 27 1.83 9.95 6.72
C ALA A 27 1.00 10.26 5.48
N LEU A 28 1.29 11.38 4.80
CA LEU A 28 0.67 11.70 3.52
C LEU A 28 1.16 10.75 2.42
N LEU A 29 2.44 10.36 2.42
CA LEU A 29 3.03 9.50 1.39
C LEU A 29 2.71 8.00 1.56
N PHE A 30 2.67 7.51 2.79
CA PHE A 30 2.64 6.06 3.10
C PHE A 30 1.55 5.65 4.09
N GLU A 31 0.50 6.46 4.21
CA GLU A 31 -0.62 6.28 5.14
C GLU A 31 -0.30 6.48 6.62
N PRO A 32 -1.16 7.22 7.35
CA PRO A 32 -1.00 7.36 8.79
C PRO A 32 -1.25 6.02 9.48
N SER A 33 -0.22 5.45 10.11
CA SER A 33 -0.32 4.20 10.86
C SER A 33 0.63 4.19 12.06
N PRO A 34 0.36 3.38 13.11
CA PRO A 34 1.30 3.22 14.21
C PRO A 34 2.70 2.77 13.76
N PRO A 35 2.86 1.76 12.87
CA PRO A 35 4.17 1.33 12.40
C PRO A 35 4.95 2.40 11.64
N LEU A 36 4.27 3.28 10.90
CA LEU A 36 4.91 4.46 10.30
C LEU A 36 5.58 5.32 11.39
N GLN A 37 4.85 5.62 12.47
CA GLN A 37 5.29 6.51 13.53
C GLN A 37 6.35 5.86 14.45
N THR A 38 6.27 4.56 14.68
CA THR A 38 7.15 3.85 15.63
C THR A 38 8.37 3.22 14.98
N LEU A 39 8.32 2.88 13.67
CA LEU A 39 9.42 2.20 12.97
C LEU A 39 10.11 3.12 11.95
N LEU A 40 9.35 3.67 10.99
CA LEU A 40 9.94 4.37 9.85
C LEU A 40 10.38 5.79 10.22
N VAL A 41 9.49 6.60 10.81
CA VAL A 41 9.78 8.00 11.17
C VAL A 41 11.02 8.14 12.04
N PRO A 42 11.20 7.40 13.15
CA PRO A 42 12.36 7.59 14.02
C PRO A 42 13.67 7.25 13.30
N SER A 43 13.66 6.21 12.47
CA SER A 43 14.82 5.76 11.70
C SER A 43 15.21 6.77 10.60
N VAL A 44 14.22 7.32 9.90
CA VAL A 44 14.42 8.37 8.89
C VAL A 44 14.92 9.65 9.55
N LEU A 45 14.33 10.05 10.67
CA LEU A 45 14.75 11.23 11.42
C LEU A 45 16.21 11.12 11.88
N LEU A 46 16.63 9.96 12.39
CA LEU A 46 18.02 9.71 12.76
C LEU A 46 18.96 9.84 11.55
N ARG A 47 18.56 9.32 10.39
CA ARG A 47 19.36 9.45 9.15
C ARG A 47 19.42 10.89 8.67
N LEU A 48 18.34 11.65 8.75
CA LEU A 48 18.33 13.06 8.31
C LEU A 48 19.16 13.95 9.25
N THR A 49 19.03 13.78 10.57
CA THR A 49 19.72 14.59 11.58
C THR A 49 21.23 14.31 11.68
N SER A 50 21.69 13.17 11.14
CA SER A 50 23.12 12.86 11.03
C SER A 50 23.80 13.46 9.78
N ARG A 51 23.04 14.07 8.87
CA ARG A 51 23.55 14.73 7.67
C ARG A 51 23.79 16.22 7.93
N THR A 52 24.72 16.80 7.19
CA THR A 52 24.97 18.25 7.20
C THR A 52 23.99 19.04 6.36
N GLU A 53 23.40 18.40 5.36
CA GLU A 53 22.48 19.01 4.39
C GLU A 53 21.20 18.18 4.28
N PRO A 54 20.05 18.83 4.02
CA PRO A 54 18.79 18.14 3.76
C PRO A 54 18.88 17.27 2.49
N PRO A 55 17.91 16.36 2.26
CA PRO A 55 17.81 15.64 0.99
C PRO A 55 17.72 16.62 -0.19
N GLU A 56 18.30 16.27 -1.34
CA GLU A 56 18.28 17.12 -2.55
C GLU A 56 16.87 17.27 -3.15
N SER A 57 15.97 16.33 -2.85
CA SER A 57 14.58 16.33 -3.29
C SER A 57 13.70 15.46 -2.39
N TYR A 58 12.38 15.56 -2.52
CA TYR A 58 11.45 14.63 -1.84
C TYR A 58 11.56 13.20 -2.39
N ASN A 59 11.92 13.03 -3.66
CA ASN A 59 12.24 11.71 -4.20
C ASN A 59 13.46 11.09 -3.50
N LYS A 60 14.47 11.89 -3.11
CA LYS A 60 15.60 11.44 -2.29
C LYS A 60 15.19 11.09 -0.86
N LEU A 61 14.19 11.77 -0.30
CA LEU A 61 13.59 11.35 0.97
C LEU A 61 12.95 9.96 0.86
N VAL A 62 12.23 9.68 -0.24
CA VAL A 62 11.67 8.34 -0.47
C VAL A 62 12.79 7.31 -0.62
N ASP A 63 13.86 7.61 -1.37
CA ASP A 63 15.05 6.73 -1.47
C ASP A 63 15.60 6.36 -0.08
N ILE A 64 15.75 7.36 0.81
CA ILE A 64 16.19 7.14 2.21
C ILE A 64 15.23 6.21 2.97
N CYS A 65 13.92 6.37 2.77
CA CYS A 65 12.92 5.49 3.38
C CYS A 65 13.07 4.04 2.88
N VAL A 66 13.33 3.84 1.58
CA VAL A 66 13.57 2.52 1.00
C VAL A 66 14.81 1.88 1.62
N GLU A 67 15.94 2.58 1.67
CA GLU A 67 17.18 2.09 2.27
C GLU A 67 16.98 1.69 3.74
N ILE A 68 16.30 2.53 4.53
CA ILE A 68 16.01 2.23 5.93
C ILE A 68 15.10 1.01 6.07
N ALA A 69 14.14 0.85 5.16
CA ALA A 69 13.27 -0.31 5.17
C ALA A 69 14.05 -1.61 4.90
N GLU A 70 15.21 -1.59 4.25
CA GLU A 70 16.04 -2.79 4.05
C GLU A 70 16.51 -3.39 5.38
N ASP A 71 16.85 -2.52 6.34
CA ASP A 71 17.36 -2.88 7.68
C ASP A 71 16.26 -3.37 8.65
N LEU A 72 14.98 -3.17 8.33
CA LEU A 72 13.87 -3.66 9.15
C LEU A 72 13.77 -5.19 9.12
N THR A 73 13.37 -5.78 10.25
CA THR A 73 13.03 -7.21 10.27
C THR A 73 11.83 -7.50 9.39
N TRP A 74 11.65 -8.76 9.00
CA TRP A 74 10.52 -9.17 8.18
C TRP A 74 9.18 -8.93 8.87
N GLU A 75 9.12 -9.10 10.19
CA GLU A 75 7.94 -8.79 10.99
C GLU A 75 7.63 -7.29 10.99
N GLN A 76 8.65 -6.44 11.13
CA GLN A 76 8.49 -4.98 11.06
C GLN A 76 8.03 -4.51 9.67
N LYS A 77 8.59 -5.11 8.60
CA LYS A 77 8.15 -4.87 7.22
C LYS A 77 6.69 -5.25 7.02
N ALA A 78 6.27 -6.41 7.53
CA ALA A 78 4.87 -6.84 7.50
C ALA A 78 3.96 -5.88 8.27
N GLU A 79 4.37 -5.47 9.46
CA GLU A 79 3.61 -4.54 10.30
C GLU A 79 3.40 -3.21 9.57
N PHE A 80 4.46 -2.66 8.98
CA PHE A 80 4.38 -1.44 8.17
C PHE A 80 3.44 -1.60 6.96
N LEU A 81 3.55 -2.71 6.22
CA LEU A 81 2.65 -2.99 5.10
C LEU A 81 1.19 -3.10 5.56
N SER A 82 0.95 -3.70 6.73
CA SER A 82 -0.39 -3.85 7.31
C SER A 82 -1.06 -2.54 7.71
N GLY A 83 -0.29 -1.45 7.85
CA GLY A 83 -0.81 -0.11 8.12
C GLY A 83 -1.57 0.53 6.94
N HIS A 84 -1.48 -0.07 5.75
CA HIS A 84 -2.12 0.45 4.53
C HIS A 84 -3.54 -0.12 4.35
N PRO A 85 -4.47 0.64 3.74
CA PRO A 85 -5.81 0.16 3.45
C PRO A 85 -5.79 -0.89 2.34
N MET A 86 -6.77 -1.81 2.38
CA MET A 86 -6.88 -2.84 1.36
C MET A 86 -7.46 -2.28 0.06
N ILE A 87 -7.14 -2.91 -1.07
CA ILE A 87 -7.80 -2.59 -2.33
C ILE A 87 -9.28 -2.98 -2.26
N GLY A 88 -10.17 -2.05 -2.62
CA GLY A 88 -11.62 -2.26 -2.56
C GLY A 88 -12.27 -1.86 -1.24
N GLU A 89 -11.48 -1.48 -0.23
CA GLU A 89 -12.00 -0.85 0.98
C GLU A 89 -12.59 0.53 0.64
N VAL A 90 -13.68 0.92 1.29
CA VAL A 90 -14.41 2.18 1.01
C VAL A 90 -14.63 3.04 2.26
N THR A 91 -14.23 2.56 3.43
CA THR A 91 -14.40 3.23 4.73
C THR A 91 -13.04 3.40 5.40
N GLY A 92 -12.87 4.46 6.20
CA GLY A 92 -11.66 4.63 7.04
C GLY A 92 -10.37 4.96 6.30
N MET A 93 -10.41 5.17 4.98
CA MET A 93 -9.23 5.50 4.17
C MET A 93 -8.86 6.99 4.25
N SER A 94 -7.56 7.29 4.10
CA SER A 94 -7.07 8.66 3.91
C SER A 94 -7.69 9.31 2.65
N ALA A 95 -7.61 10.64 2.53
CA ALA A 95 -8.07 11.34 1.34
C ALA A 95 -7.29 10.91 0.07
N MET A 96 -5.99 10.60 0.21
CA MET A 96 -5.14 10.13 -0.88
C MET A 96 -5.54 8.71 -1.31
N SER A 97 -5.69 7.80 -0.36
CA SER A 97 -6.16 6.42 -0.63
C SER A 97 -7.54 6.40 -1.28
N ASN A 98 -8.46 7.24 -0.82
CA ASN A 98 -9.76 7.41 -1.47
C ASN A 98 -9.62 7.87 -2.92
N LYS A 99 -8.77 8.86 -3.20
CA LYS A 99 -8.54 9.36 -4.57
C LYS A 99 -7.89 8.30 -5.46
N GLU A 100 -6.97 7.51 -4.92
CA GLU A 100 -6.25 6.46 -5.65
C GLU A 100 -7.17 5.32 -6.06
N GLN A 101 -8.04 4.87 -5.16
CA GLN A 101 -8.89 3.71 -5.42
C GLN A 101 -10.25 4.04 -6.05
N ASN A 102 -10.70 5.29 -5.98
CA ASN A 102 -11.97 5.69 -6.57
C ASN A 102 -11.80 6.02 -8.06
N ALA A 103 -12.32 5.13 -8.90
CA ALA A 103 -12.48 5.41 -10.33
C ALA A 103 -13.59 6.45 -10.56
N VAL A 104 -13.54 7.12 -11.72
CA VAL A 104 -14.58 8.06 -12.19
C VAL A 104 -15.96 7.40 -12.25
N THR A 105 -15.99 6.08 -12.46
CA THR A 105 -17.21 5.25 -12.47
C THR A 105 -17.30 4.39 -11.22
N ALA A 106 -18.52 4.25 -10.67
CA ALA A 106 -18.80 3.36 -9.55
C ALA A 106 -18.31 1.93 -9.84
N THR A 107 -17.64 1.32 -8.87
CA THR A 107 -17.18 -0.08 -8.99
C THR A 107 -18.37 -1.02 -8.86
N PRO A 108 -18.59 -1.97 -9.78
CA PRO A 108 -19.68 -2.94 -9.67
C PRO A 108 -19.59 -3.76 -8.37
N LYS A 109 -20.73 -4.06 -7.75
CA LYS A 109 -20.78 -4.83 -6.49
C LYS A 109 -20.03 -6.17 -6.60
N VAL A 110 -20.21 -6.90 -7.70
CA VAL A 110 -19.55 -8.19 -7.93
C VAL A 110 -18.01 -8.07 -7.91
N VAL A 111 -17.45 -6.94 -8.34
CA VAL A 111 -16.00 -6.69 -8.28
C VAL A 111 -15.54 -6.40 -6.86
N LEU A 112 -16.32 -5.62 -6.08
CA LEU A 112 -16.04 -5.36 -4.68
C LEU A 112 -16.11 -6.64 -3.83
N ASP A 113 -17.14 -7.45 -4.05
CA ASP A 113 -17.31 -8.75 -3.39
C ASP A 113 -16.11 -9.66 -3.70
N ARG A 114 -15.65 -9.69 -4.96
CA ARG A 114 -14.46 -10.45 -5.35
C ARG A 114 -13.19 -9.94 -4.68
N LEU A 115 -12.95 -8.63 -4.67
CA LEU A 115 -11.78 -8.05 -4.01
C LEU A 115 -11.77 -8.30 -2.50
N SER A 116 -12.93 -8.23 -1.85
CA SER A 116 -13.08 -8.56 -0.43
C SER A 116 -12.65 -10.01 -0.17
N HIS A 117 -13.12 -10.95 -0.99
CA HIS A 117 -12.74 -12.36 -0.88
C HIS A 117 -11.25 -12.61 -1.13
N LEU A 118 -10.67 -11.94 -2.14
CA LEU A 118 -9.24 -12.05 -2.43
C LEU A 118 -8.37 -11.49 -1.31
N ASN A 119 -8.79 -10.40 -0.64
CA ASN A 119 -8.11 -9.87 0.53
C ASN A 119 -8.12 -10.87 1.69
N GLU A 120 -9.22 -11.57 1.93
CA GLU A 120 -9.32 -12.61 2.96
C GLU A 120 -8.39 -13.79 2.65
N LEU A 121 -8.48 -14.33 1.42
CA LEU A 121 -7.59 -15.38 0.95
C LEU A 121 -6.12 -14.98 1.05
N TYR A 122 -5.78 -13.74 0.71
CA TYR A 122 -4.42 -13.25 0.79
C TYR A 122 -3.91 -13.20 2.23
N CYS A 123 -4.73 -12.71 3.18
CA CYS A 123 -4.35 -12.68 4.60
C CYS A 123 -4.10 -14.09 5.15
N ILE A 124 -4.83 -15.10 4.66
CA ILE A 124 -4.64 -16.51 5.02
C ILE A 124 -3.37 -17.08 4.37
N ILE A 125 -3.19 -16.84 3.06
CA ILE A 125 -2.08 -17.40 2.27
C ILE A 125 -0.75 -16.76 2.66
N TYR A 126 -0.75 -15.47 3.00
CA TYR A 126 0.42 -14.70 3.42
C TYR A 126 0.20 -14.11 4.83
N PRO A 127 0.34 -14.92 5.89
CA PRO A 127 0.02 -14.49 7.25
C PRO A 127 0.75 -13.22 7.66
N GLY A 128 -0.03 -12.22 8.08
CA GLY A 128 0.46 -10.92 8.54
C GLY A 128 0.72 -9.89 7.44
N LEU A 129 0.52 -10.22 6.16
CA LEU A 129 0.61 -9.26 5.06
C LEU A 129 -0.79 -8.78 4.64
N ARG A 130 -0.83 -7.61 4.00
CA ARG A 130 -1.97 -7.12 3.23
C ARG A 130 -1.59 -6.99 1.76
N TYR A 131 -2.54 -7.22 0.85
CA TYR A 131 -2.29 -7.02 -0.56
C TYR A 131 -2.33 -5.53 -0.90
N ILE A 132 -1.15 -4.95 -1.05
CA ILE A 132 -0.99 -3.58 -1.53
C ILE A 132 -0.53 -3.64 -2.98
N THR A 133 -1.15 -2.82 -3.84
CA THR A 133 -0.77 -2.68 -5.24
C THR A 133 -0.84 -1.21 -5.64
N PHE A 134 0.13 -0.75 -6.41
CA PHE A 134 0.11 0.59 -6.97
C PHE A 134 -0.85 0.63 -8.16
N VAL A 135 -2.06 1.15 -7.95
CA VAL A 135 -3.10 1.13 -8.97
C VAL A 135 -2.77 1.97 -10.21
N ASN A 136 -2.04 3.08 -10.08
CA ASN A 136 -1.63 3.94 -11.21
C ASN A 136 -2.79 4.29 -12.18
N GLY A 137 -3.96 4.65 -11.65
CA GLY A 137 -5.16 4.95 -12.45
C GLY A 137 -5.89 3.73 -13.02
N ARG A 138 -5.42 2.50 -12.77
CA ARG A 138 -6.15 1.27 -13.13
C ARG A 138 -7.41 1.14 -12.28
N SER A 139 -8.48 0.65 -12.90
CA SER A 139 -9.74 0.39 -12.18
C SER A 139 -9.62 -0.83 -11.27
N ARG A 140 -10.46 -0.88 -10.22
CA ARG A 140 -10.59 -2.07 -9.36
C ARG A 140 -10.85 -3.35 -10.15
N THR A 141 -11.63 -3.28 -11.23
CA THR A 141 -11.87 -4.41 -12.15
C THR A 141 -10.58 -4.92 -12.80
N ALA A 142 -9.67 -4.01 -13.19
CA ALA A 142 -8.39 -4.38 -13.79
C ALA A 142 -7.40 -4.97 -12.78
N ILE A 143 -7.59 -4.74 -11.48
CA ILE A 143 -6.75 -5.31 -10.41
C ILE A 143 -7.12 -6.74 -10.07
N VAL A 144 -8.39 -7.13 -10.19
CA VAL A 144 -8.85 -8.52 -9.90
C VAL A 144 -7.96 -9.59 -10.54
N PRO A 145 -7.70 -9.59 -11.87
CA PRO A 145 -6.88 -10.63 -12.49
C PRO A 145 -5.42 -10.62 -12.03
N GLU A 146 -4.85 -9.45 -11.71
CA GLU A 146 -3.50 -9.36 -11.12
C GLU A 146 -3.48 -10.05 -9.75
N PHE A 147 -4.46 -9.73 -8.92
CA PHE A 147 -4.56 -10.25 -7.56
C PHE A 147 -4.81 -11.77 -7.56
N GLU A 148 -5.69 -12.26 -8.44
CA GLU A 148 -5.87 -13.70 -8.67
C GLU A 148 -4.58 -14.38 -9.11
N GLY A 149 -3.81 -13.75 -10.02
CA GLY A 149 -2.52 -14.25 -10.47
C GLY A 149 -1.49 -14.35 -9.34
N VAL A 150 -1.43 -13.36 -8.43
CA VAL A 150 -0.55 -13.38 -7.24
C VAL A 150 -0.88 -14.55 -6.31
N LEU A 151 -2.16 -14.86 -6.16
CA LEU A 151 -2.61 -16.02 -5.39
C LEU A 151 -2.50 -17.35 -6.17
N GLY A 152 -2.19 -17.33 -7.46
CA GLY A 152 -2.18 -18.52 -8.31
C GLY A 152 -3.58 -19.12 -8.55
N LEU A 153 -4.61 -18.28 -8.50
CA LEU A 153 -6.00 -18.66 -8.75
C LEU A 153 -6.36 -18.58 -10.25
N PRO A 154 -7.38 -19.30 -10.71
CA PRO A 154 -7.96 -19.09 -12.04
C PRO A 154 -8.43 -17.65 -12.20
N ILE A 155 -8.14 -17.07 -13.36
CA ILE A 155 -8.53 -15.69 -13.69
C ILE A 155 -10.03 -15.62 -13.99
N SER A 156 -10.72 -14.72 -13.31
CA SER A 156 -12.14 -14.43 -13.52
C SER A 156 -12.41 -13.86 -14.92
N PRO A 157 -13.59 -14.14 -15.51
CA PRO A 157 -13.98 -13.55 -16.80
C PRO A 157 -14.03 -12.02 -16.74
N GLN A 158 -13.75 -11.37 -17.88
CA GLN A 158 -13.73 -9.92 -18.02
C GLN A 158 -14.65 -9.47 -19.17
N PRO A 159 -15.68 -8.63 -18.94
CA PRO A 159 -16.12 -8.16 -17.62
C PRO A 159 -16.72 -9.31 -16.79
N MET A 160 -16.64 -9.20 -15.46
CA MET A 160 -17.22 -10.17 -14.55
C MET A 160 -18.77 -10.10 -14.63
N PRO A 161 -19.47 -11.19 -14.96
CA PRO A 161 -20.93 -11.20 -15.04
C PRO A 161 -21.59 -10.92 -13.69
N GLU A 162 -22.78 -10.30 -13.73
CA GLU A 162 -23.63 -10.18 -12.55
C GLU A 162 -24.03 -11.60 -12.06
N GLY A 163 -23.76 -11.90 -10.79
CA GLY A 163 -23.98 -13.24 -10.22
C GLY A 163 -22.82 -14.24 -10.36
N PHE A 164 -21.66 -13.81 -10.89
CA PHE A 164 -20.45 -14.65 -10.86
C PHE A 164 -20.08 -15.05 -9.41
N PRO A 165 -19.69 -16.31 -9.14
CA PRO A 165 -19.30 -16.72 -7.79
C PRO A 165 -18.00 -16.02 -7.36
N THR A 166 -18.12 -15.08 -6.42
CA THR A 166 -16.98 -14.27 -5.96
C THR A 166 -16.23 -14.88 -4.79
N SER A 167 -16.83 -15.85 -4.11
CA SER A 167 -16.35 -16.47 -2.87
C SER A 167 -15.65 -17.82 -3.07
N GLU A 168 -15.15 -18.08 -4.28
CA GLU A 168 -14.38 -19.29 -4.60
C GLU A 168 -12.89 -18.99 -4.78
N PRO A 169 -11.96 -19.86 -4.31
CA PRO A 169 -12.22 -21.04 -3.47
C PRO A 169 -12.67 -20.67 -2.06
N ASP A 170 -13.32 -21.61 -1.38
CA ASP A 170 -13.63 -21.51 0.05
C ASP A 170 -12.33 -21.35 0.85
N VAL A 171 -12.30 -20.36 1.75
CA VAL A 171 -11.15 -20.00 2.60
C VAL A 171 -10.71 -21.15 3.51
N ASP A 172 -11.62 -22.04 3.90
CA ASP A 172 -11.36 -23.18 4.78
C ASP A 172 -11.01 -24.47 4.02
N SER A 173 -11.02 -24.42 2.68
CA SER A 173 -10.72 -25.59 1.84
C SER A 173 -9.29 -26.09 2.03
N ASP A 174 -9.09 -27.40 1.89
CA ASP A 174 -7.75 -28.00 1.93
C ASP A 174 -6.84 -27.46 0.81
N GLY A 175 -7.43 -26.98 -0.29
CA GLY A 175 -6.71 -26.29 -1.36
C GLY A 175 -6.03 -25.03 -0.84
N VAL A 176 -6.78 -24.14 -0.20
CA VAL A 176 -6.27 -22.88 0.37
C VAL A 176 -5.27 -23.15 1.49
N LYS A 177 -5.55 -24.12 2.38
CA LYS A 177 -4.61 -24.51 3.45
C LYS A 177 -3.24 -24.95 2.92
N ARG A 178 -3.19 -25.62 1.77
CA ARG A 178 -1.93 -26.01 1.10
C ARG A 178 -1.19 -24.84 0.43
N MET A 179 -1.86 -23.72 0.21
CA MET A 179 -1.26 -22.53 -0.40
C MET A 179 -0.56 -21.64 0.62
N VAL A 180 -0.92 -21.74 1.90
CA VAL A 180 -0.36 -20.95 3.00
C VAL A 180 1.16 -20.98 2.99
N LYS A 181 1.76 -19.80 3.04
CA LYS A 181 3.20 -19.62 3.12
C LYS A 181 3.61 -19.52 4.57
N ASP A 182 4.59 -20.32 4.95
CA ASP A 182 5.25 -20.15 6.23
C ASP A 182 5.79 -18.72 6.32
N ARG A 183 5.60 -18.08 7.48
CA ARG A 183 6.18 -16.75 7.74
C ARG A 183 7.68 -16.84 7.52
N ASP A 184 8.25 -15.78 6.94
CA ASP A 184 9.68 -15.70 6.62
C ASP A 184 10.20 -16.73 5.58
N SER A 185 9.33 -17.53 4.98
CA SER A 185 9.73 -18.33 3.81
C SER A 185 10.13 -17.43 2.64
N VAL A 186 10.92 -17.95 1.71
CA VAL A 186 11.37 -17.20 0.51
C VAL A 186 10.18 -16.62 -0.27
N GLN A 187 9.08 -17.36 -0.37
CA GLN A 187 7.87 -16.93 -1.07
C GLN A 187 7.16 -15.81 -0.30
N TRP A 188 7.06 -15.93 1.02
CA TRP A 188 6.46 -14.89 1.87
C TRP A 188 7.29 -13.61 1.85
N ARG A 189 8.62 -13.70 1.93
CA ARG A 189 9.54 -12.55 1.92
C ARG A 189 9.47 -11.79 0.59
N ARG A 190 9.48 -12.53 -0.52
CA ARG A 190 9.33 -11.96 -1.87
C ARG A 190 8.01 -11.20 -2.02
N GLU A 191 6.94 -11.71 -1.44
CA GLU A 191 5.64 -11.04 -1.50
C GLU A 191 5.61 -9.79 -0.60
N CYS A 192 6.24 -9.84 0.57
CA CYS A 192 6.45 -8.66 1.42
C CYS A 192 7.23 -7.57 0.67
N GLU A 193 8.34 -7.93 -0.01
CA GLU A 193 9.12 -7.00 -0.84
C GLU A 193 8.30 -6.40 -1.98
N ARG A 194 7.47 -7.21 -2.66
CA ARG A 194 6.57 -6.72 -3.72
C ARG A 194 5.62 -5.66 -3.17
N GLY A 195 4.98 -5.94 -2.03
CA GLY A 195 4.07 -5.01 -1.38
C GLY A 195 4.76 -3.70 -0.99
N LEU A 196 5.96 -3.76 -0.40
CA LEU A 196 6.76 -2.57 -0.08
C LEU A 196 7.13 -1.77 -1.33
N ALA A 197 7.54 -2.43 -2.41
CA ALA A 197 7.84 -1.76 -3.67
C ALA A 197 6.63 -0.98 -4.21
N ASP A 198 5.41 -1.50 -4.05
CA ASP A 198 4.19 -0.78 -4.42
C ASP A 198 3.87 0.40 -3.48
N VAL A 199 4.13 0.27 -2.18
CA VAL A 199 4.05 1.41 -1.24
C VAL A 199 4.98 2.55 -1.67
N TRP A 200 6.21 2.24 -2.09
CA TRP A 200 7.16 3.26 -2.55
C TRP A 200 6.70 3.92 -3.85
N ARG A 201 6.13 3.16 -4.79
CA ARG A 201 5.54 3.72 -6.02
C ARG A 201 4.36 4.63 -5.71
N ILE A 202 3.49 4.24 -4.77
CA ILE A 202 2.40 5.06 -4.27
C ILE A 202 2.95 6.37 -3.72
N GLY A 203 3.92 6.34 -2.81
CA GLY A 203 4.52 7.55 -2.24
C GLY A 203 5.09 8.50 -3.29
N ARG A 204 5.78 7.99 -4.31
CA ARG A 204 6.28 8.83 -5.43
C ARG A 204 5.15 9.42 -6.26
N ALA A 205 4.11 8.64 -6.57
CA ALA A 205 2.94 9.16 -7.29
C ALA A 205 2.21 10.24 -6.48
N ARG A 206 2.19 10.12 -5.14
CA ARG A 206 1.66 11.16 -4.26
C ARG A 206 2.50 12.43 -4.28
N LEU A 207 3.83 12.32 -4.29
CA LEU A 207 4.72 13.49 -4.50
C LEU A 207 4.40 14.19 -5.82
N ALA A 208 4.25 13.44 -6.91
CA ALA A 208 3.85 13.98 -8.20
C ALA A 208 2.51 14.73 -8.13
N GLY A 209 1.51 14.13 -7.48
CA GLY A 209 0.21 14.75 -7.26
C GLY A 209 0.24 16.02 -6.38
N LEU A 210 1.29 16.21 -5.60
CA LEU A 210 1.54 17.39 -4.76
C LEU A 210 2.45 18.43 -5.45
N GLY A 211 3.02 18.11 -6.62
CA GLY A 211 3.99 18.97 -7.31
C GLY A 211 5.38 18.97 -6.67
N LEU A 212 5.79 17.86 -6.06
CA LEU A 212 7.02 17.72 -5.26
C LEU A 212 8.02 16.69 -5.82
N GLU A 213 8.01 16.42 -7.13
CA GLU A 213 8.97 15.48 -7.75
C GLU A 213 10.44 15.94 -7.67
#